data_AF-A0A846JAR9-F1
#
_entry.id   AF-A0A846JAR9-F1
#
_cell.length_a   1.000
_cell.length_b   1.000
_cell.length_c   1.000
_cell.angle_alpha   90.00
_cell.angle_beta   90.00
_cell.angle_gamma   90.00
#
_symmetry.space_group_name_H-M   'P 1'
#
loop_
_entity.id
_entity.type
_entity.pdbx_description
1 polymer ?
#
loop_
_entity_poly.entity_id
_entity_poly.type
_entity_poly.pdbx_seq_one_letter_code
_entity_poly.pdbx_strand_id
1 'polypeptide(L)'
;MGINKTKKQKIILFTILFFALIVAITIPIMNNELKFSKLVTEANVCFDSKNYKKAAELYDDALSLSPMFKDIRSVRKNLSKAKILNESSNNFNEGMDSFKNKNYESAMYLFSKVPKEDIQNYKEAIKKIEESKPLLTKHMIEKANKEASNNEFGNALSFIDQGLKNDPNNKELISLKNKCEKQNDAMQAAQDKANAEAEAEKAKAEAEKYKPKRITQSDNYNVWSVYLKEGVNTFKISVPNEDAENVIAKLEGSLLINEIGQGTYANSIKIPNNGWYSLEITAINGYSWKFE
;
A
#
# COMPACT_ATOMS: atom_id res chain seq x y z
N MET A 1 20.28 -68.97 -64.80
CA MET A 1 20.49 -70.16 -63.94
C MET A 1 20.39 -69.70 -62.49
N GLY A 2 19.27 -69.97 -61.84
CA GLY A 2 19.01 -69.52 -60.47
C GLY A 2 19.84 -70.32 -59.47
N ILE A 3 20.69 -69.64 -58.71
CA ILE A 3 21.48 -70.26 -57.64
C ILE A 3 20.51 -70.65 -56.53
N ASN A 4 20.13 -71.94 -56.49
CA ASN A 4 19.40 -72.52 -55.37
C ASN A 4 20.33 -72.54 -54.14
N LYS A 5 20.38 -71.43 -53.39
CA LYS A 5 21.04 -71.38 -52.08
C LYS A 5 20.54 -72.56 -51.25
N THR A 6 21.44 -73.48 -50.91
CA THR A 6 21.12 -74.64 -50.09
C THR A 6 20.58 -74.17 -48.73
N LYS A 7 19.62 -74.89 -48.16
CA LYS A 7 19.00 -74.57 -46.85
C LYS A 7 20.03 -74.18 -45.78
N LYS A 8 21.23 -74.81 -45.82
CA LYS A 8 22.39 -74.54 -44.96
C LYS A 8 22.97 -73.13 -45.10
N GLN A 9 23.10 -72.58 -46.31
CA GLN A 9 23.61 -71.22 -46.53
C GLN A 9 22.64 -70.14 -46.04
N LYS A 10 21.32 -70.36 -46.20
CA LYS A 10 20.30 -69.46 -45.65
C LYS A 10 20.33 -69.44 -44.12
N ILE A 11 20.55 -70.60 -43.48
CA ILE A 11 20.71 -70.71 -42.02
C ILE A 11 21.96 -69.95 -41.55
N ILE A 12 23.12 -70.14 -42.20
CA ILE A 12 24.37 -69.44 -41.82
C ILE A 12 24.21 -67.92 -41.93
N LEU A 13 23.61 -67.43 -43.03
CA LEU A 13 23.38 -65.99 -43.21
C LEU A 13 22.44 -65.43 -42.15
N PHE A 14 21.37 -66.16 -41.81
CA PHE A 14 20.45 -65.77 -40.74
C PHE A 14 21.16 -65.69 -39.38
N THR A 15 22.01 -66.66 -39.06
CA THR A 15 22.80 -66.66 -37.82
C THR A 15 23.73 -65.44 -37.75
N ILE A 16 24.42 -65.09 -38.84
CA ILE A 16 25.31 -63.91 -38.89
C ILE A 16 24.50 -62.62 -38.69
N LEU A 17 23.37 -62.47 -39.37
CA LEU A 17 22.51 -61.30 -39.21
C LEU A 17 21.94 -61.18 -37.79
N PHE A 18 21.60 -62.31 -37.18
CA PHE A 18 21.15 -62.35 -35.79
C PHE A 18 22.24 -61.89 -34.80
N PHE A 19 23.48 -62.36 -34.97
CA PHE A 19 24.60 -61.88 -34.15
C PHE A 19 24.93 -60.41 -34.39
N ALA A 20 24.88 -59.95 -35.64
CA ALA A 20 25.08 -58.53 -35.97
C ALA A 20 24.00 -57.65 -35.31
N LEU A 21 22.75 -58.11 -35.28
CA LEU A 21 21.66 -57.43 -34.59
C LEU A 21 21.89 -57.37 -33.07
N ILE A 22 22.33 -58.48 -32.46
CA ILE A 22 22.67 -58.48 -31.03
C ILE A 22 23.77 -57.46 -30.74
N VAL A 23 24.86 -57.46 -31.51
CA VAL A 23 25.98 -56.52 -31.32
C VAL A 23 25.53 -55.07 -31.50
N ALA A 24 24.70 -54.80 -32.51
CA ALA A 24 24.15 -53.46 -32.77
C ALA A 24 23.29 -52.94 -31.60
N ILE A 25 22.61 -53.83 -30.87
CA ILE A 25 21.78 -53.48 -29.71
C ILE A 25 22.62 -53.39 -28.43
N THR A 26 23.56 -54.31 -28.22
CA THR A 26 24.29 -54.42 -26.94
C THR A 26 25.35 -53.35 -26.76
N ILE A 27 26.05 -52.91 -27.83
CA ILE A 27 27.10 -51.89 -27.72
C ILE A 27 26.56 -50.54 -27.19
N PRO A 28 25.46 -49.96 -27.74
CA PRO A 28 24.88 -48.73 -27.20
C PRO A 28 24.45 -48.85 -25.74
N ILE A 29 23.86 -49.99 -25.36
CA ILE A 29 23.45 -50.25 -23.98
C ILE A 29 24.67 -50.24 -23.06
N MET A 30 25.73 -50.98 -23.40
CA MET A 30 26.97 -51.02 -22.61
C MET A 30 27.63 -49.63 -22.49
N ASN A 31 27.61 -48.83 -23.56
CA ASN A 31 28.16 -47.48 -23.53
C ASN A 31 27.36 -46.57 -22.59
N ASN A 32 26.02 -46.65 -22.62
CA ASN A 32 25.17 -45.89 -21.71
C ASN A 32 25.38 -46.32 -20.25
N GLU A 33 25.58 -47.61 -19.99
CA GLU A 33 25.87 -48.16 -18.66
C GLU A 33 27.19 -47.62 -18.07
N LEU A 34 28.24 -47.52 -18.89
CA LEU A 34 29.53 -46.94 -18.50
C LEU A 34 29.41 -45.44 -18.23
N LYS A 35 28.76 -44.70 -19.14
CA LYS A 35 28.53 -43.25 -18.98
C LYS A 35 27.68 -42.95 -17.75
N PHE A 36 26.62 -43.72 -17.53
CA PHE A 36 25.77 -43.62 -16.34
C PHE A 36 26.61 -43.76 -15.07
N SER A 37 27.43 -44.81 -15.01
CA SER A 37 28.27 -45.08 -13.82
C SER A 37 29.26 -43.95 -13.58
N LYS A 38 29.89 -43.41 -14.64
CA LYS A 38 30.80 -42.27 -14.56
C LYS A 38 30.09 -41.01 -14.03
N LEU A 39 28.94 -40.65 -14.59
CA LEU A 39 28.17 -39.48 -14.17
C LEU A 39 27.72 -39.59 -12.71
N VAL A 40 27.27 -40.77 -12.27
CA VAL A 40 26.89 -41.01 -10.87
C VAL A 40 28.09 -40.86 -9.93
N THR A 41 29.27 -41.35 -10.32
CA THR A 41 30.50 -41.17 -9.52
C THR A 41 30.87 -39.69 -9.41
N GLU A 42 30.86 -38.95 -10.51
CA GLU A 42 31.14 -37.51 -10.51
C GLU A 42 30.09 -36.72 -9.70
N ALA A 43 28.81 -37.09 -9.82
CA ALA A 43 27.73 -36.50 -9.05
C ALA A 43 27.91 -36.72 -7.54
N ASN A 44 28.31 -37.93 -7.12
CA ASN A 44 28.60 -38.23 -5.72
C ASN A 44 29.79 -37.38 -5.22
N VAL A 45 30.85 -37.22 -6.00
CA VAL A 45 31.98 -36.34 -5.64
C VAL A 45 31.52 -34.89 -5.47
N CYS A 46 30.72 -34.38 -6.40
CA CYS A 46 30.12 -33.06 -6.28
C CYS A 46 29.24 -32.94 -5.03
N PHE A 47 28.43 -33.96 -4.74
CA PHE A 47 27.55 -34.01 -3.58
C PHE A 47 28.35 -33.96 -2.27
N ASP A 48 29.40 -34.76 -2.14
CA ASP A 48 30.25 -34.82 -0.96
C ASP A 48 31.05 -33.53 -0.76
N SER A 49 31.44 -32.86 -1.85
CA SER A 49 32.03 -31.52 -1.84
C SER A 49 31.03 -30.38 -1.59
N LYS A 50 29.76 -30.70 -1.31
CA LYS A 50 28.63 -29.77 -1.12
C LYS A 50 28.30 -28.90 -2.35
N ASN A 51 28.80 -29.26 -3.53
CA ASN A 51 28.39 -28.64 -4.79
C ASN A 51 27.08 -29.28 -5.28
N TYR A 52 26.00 -29.01 -4.54
CA TYR A 52 24.71 -29.66 -4.75
C TYR A 52 24.05 -29.32 -6.09
N LYS A 53 24.26 -28.10 -6.59
CA LYS A 53 23.82 -27.71 -7.94
C LYS A 53 24.41 -28.65 -8.98
N LYS A 54 25.74 -28.80 -8.99
CA LYS A 54 26.41 -29.63 -9.98
C LYS A 54 26.10 -31.12 -9.79
N ALA A 55 25.99 -31.57 -8.54
CA ALA A 55 25.56 -32.93 -8.24
C ALA A 55 24.16 -33.23 -8.81
N ALA A 56 23.21 -32.30 -8.63
CA ALA A 56 21.87 -32.45 -9.17
C ALA A 56 21.86 -32.51 -10.71
N GLU A 57 22.61 -31.63 -11.39
CA GLU A 57 22.78 -31.68 -12.85
C GLU A 57 23.31 -33.04 -13.32
N LEU A 58 24.39 -33.54 -12.69
CA LEU A 58 25.02 -34.80 -13.08
C LEU A 58 24.14 -36.04 -12.80
N TYR A 59 23.37 -36.04 -11.72
CA TYR A 59 22.39 -37.11 -11.47
C TYR A 59 21.23 -37.07 -12.48
N ASP A 60 20.78 -35.88 -12.88
CA ASP A 60 19.74 -35.70 -13.90
C ASP A 60 20.24 -36.21 -15.27
N ASP A 61 21.46 -35.80 -15.65
CA ASP A 61 22.16 -36.29 -16.84
C ASP A 61 22.30 -37.82 -16.83
N ALA A 62 22.67 -38.41 -15.69
CA ALA A 62 22.78 -39.86 -15.55
C ALA A 62 21.41 -40.53 -15.79
N LEU A 63 20.34 -40.04 -15.19
CA LEU A 63 19.00 -40.60 -15.34
C LEU A 63 18.48 -40.48 -16.78
N SER A 64 18.91 -39.47 -17.55
CA SER A 64 18.53 -39.31 -18.96
C SER A 64 19.05 -40.44 -19.87
N LEU A 65 20.14 -41.12 -19.49
CA LEU A 65 20.75 -42.20 -20.28
C LEU A 65 19.91 -43.49 -20.30
N SER A 66 18.87 -43.59 -19.45
CA SER A 66 17.96 -44.73 -19.36
C SER A 66 18.69 -46.08 -19.27
N PRO A 67 19.52 -46.30 -18.23
CA PRO A 67 20.28 -47.56 -18.08
C PRO A 67 19.31 -48.74 -17.89
N MET A 68 19.64 -49.87 -18.51
CA MET A 68 18.77 -51.05 -18.54
C MET A 68 18.99 -51.96 -17.34
N PHE A 69 20.21 -51.99 -16.78
CA PHE A 69 20.62 -52.97 -15.78
C PHE A 69 20.96 -52.35 -14.41
N LYS A 70 20.80 -51.04 -14.24
CA LYS A 70 21.15 -50.34 -12.99
C LYS A 70 19.91 -50.00 -12.17
N ASP A 71 20.06 -50.11 -10.86
CA ASP A 71 19.08 -49.55 -9.94
C ASP A 71 19.20 -48.02 -9.89
N ILE A 72 18.24 -47.35 -10.50
CA ILE A 72 18.15 -45.89 -10.55
C ILE A 72 17.45 -45.29 -9.33
N ARG A 73 16.92 -46.11 -8.40
CA ARG A 73 16.19 -45.63 -7.21
C ARG A 73 17.11 -44.82 -6.29
N SER A 74 18.33 -45.31 -6.07
CA SER A 74 19.36 -44.61 -5.28
C SER A 74 19.75 -43.27 -5.92
N VAL A 75 19.92 -43.25 -7.24
CA VAL A 75 20.25 -42.04 -8.00
C VAL A 75 19.14 -41.01 -7.94
N ARG A 76 17.86 -41.42 -8.11
CA ARG A 76 16.70 -40.52 -7.95
C ARG A 76 16.61 -39.94 -6.53
N LYS A 77 16.88 -40.76 -5.50
CA LYS A 77 16.91 -40.30 -4.11
C LYS A 77 18.01 -39.26 -3.91
N ASN A 78 19.21 -39.51 -4.43
CA ASN A 78 20.33 -38.58 -4.33
C ASN A 78 20.09 -37.29 -5.11
N LEU A 79 19.49 -37.36 -6.31
CA LEU A 79 19.04 -36.20 -7.07
C LEU A 79 18.07 -35.34 -6.25
N SER A 80 17.03 -35.96 -5.68
CA SER A 80 16.07 -35.25 -4.83
C SER A 80 16.76 -34.57 -3.64
N LYS A 81 17.68 -35.29 -2.98
CA LYS A 81 18.44 -34.74 -1.85
C LYS A 81 19.35 -33.58 -2.28
N ALA A 82 20.01 -33.69 -3.44
CA ALA A 82 20.86 -32.64 -3.99
C ALA A 82 20.05 -31.37 -4.30
N LYS A 83 18.86 -31.50 -4.90
CA LYS A 83 17.98 -30.35 -5.17
C LYS A 83 17.57 -29.64 -3.88
N ILE A 84 17.12 -30.40 -2.87
CA ILE A 84 16.74 -29.86 -1.54
C ILE A 84 17.92 -29.13 -0.88
N LEU A 85 19.11 -29.73 -0.87
CA LEU A 85 20.30 -29.13 -0.24
C LEU A 85 20.83 -27.91 -1.02
N ASN A 86 20.65 -27.87 -2.34
CA ASN A 86 20.96 -26.70 -3.15
C ASN A 86 20.03 -25.52 -2.81
N GLU A 87 18.71 -25.76 -2.79
CA GLU A 87 17.72 -24.74 -2.41
C GLU A 87 17.92 -24.25 -0.97
N SER A 88 18.19 -25.18 -0.05
CA SER A 88 18.59 -24.89 1.32
C SER A 88 19.76 -23.92 1.39
N SER A 89 20.84 -24.22 0.66
CA SER A 89 22.06 -23.40 0.66
C SER A 89 21.80 -22.00 0.08
N ASN A 90 20.98 -21.90 -0.98
CA ASN A 90 20.59 -20.61 -1.54
C ASN A 90 19.79 -19.77 -0.54
N ASN A 91 18.73 -20.34 0.04
CA ASN A 91 17.91 -19.67 1.05
C ASN A 91 18.75 -19.21 2.25
N PHE A 92 19.68 -20.04 2.71
CA PHE A 92 20.57 -19.69 3.81
C PHE A 92 21.49 -18.51 3.44
N ASN A 93 22.13 -18.55 2.28
CA ASN A 93 23.04 -17.49 1.83
C ASN A 93 22.31 -16.16 1.60
N GLU A 94 21.16 -16.18 0.93
CA GLU A 94 20.32 -14.99 0.76
C GLU A 94 19.80 -14.44 2.09
N GLY A 95 19.47 -15.32 3.04
CA GLY A 95 19.10 -14.95 4.41
C GLY A 95 20.25 -14.25 5.12
N MET A 96 21.48 -14.76 4.99
CA MET A 96 22.69 -14.14 5.55
C MET A 96 22.97 -12.76 4.95
N ASP A 97 22.74 -12.58 3.65
CA ASP A 97 22.93 -11.28 3.01
C ASP A 97 21.84 -10.28 3.41
N SER A 98 20.58 -10.72 3.52
CA SER A 98 19.49 -9.92 4.09
C SER A 98 19.79 -9.49 5.54
N PHE A 99 20.35 -10.41 6.34
CA PHE A 99 20.74 -10.14 7.72
C PHE A 99 21.82 -9.06 7.81
N LYS A 100 22.89 -9.16 7.00
CA LYS A 100 23.96 -8.15 6.92
C LYS A 100 23.44 -6.77 6.52
N ASN A 101 22.46 -6.74 5.62
CA ASN A 101 21.82 -5.51 5.14
C ASN A 101 20.75 -4.96 6.11
N LYS A 102 20.66 -5.50 7.34
CA LYS A 102 19.65 -5.14 8.36
C LYS A 102 18.20 -5.33 7.92
N ASN A 103 17.97 -6.13 6.88
CA ASN A 103 16.63 -6.50 6.42
C ASN A 103 16.18 -7.76 7.17
N TYR A 104 15.99 -7.62 8.48
CA TYR A 104 15.81 -8.74 9.40
C TYR A 104 14.53 -9.55 9.13
N GLU A 105 13.45 -8.92 8.68
CA GLU A 105 12.22 -9.63 8.30
C GLU A 105 12.44 -10.56 7.10
N SER A 106 13.10 -10.05 6.05
CA SER A 106 13.47 -10.87 4.88
C SER A 106 14.45 -11.97 5.25
N ALA A 107 15.43 -11.68 6.12
CA ALA A 107 16.37 -12.67 6.63
C ALA A 107 15.65 -13.81 7.36
N MET A 108 14.77 -13.49 8.30
CA MET A 108 13.98 -14.48 9.05
C MET A 108 13.13 -15.34 8.12
N TYR A 109 12.50 -14.74 7.11
CA TYR A 109 11.72 -15.47 6.12
C TYR A 109 12.58 -16.47 5.33
N LEU A 110 13.73 -16.06 4.83
CA LEU A 110 14.64 -16.92 4.07
C LEU A 110 15.24 -18.04 4.93
N PHE A 111 15.64 -17.73 6.16
CA PHE A 111 16.08 -18.74 7.12
C PHE A 111 14.99 -19.76 7.45
N SER A 112 13.71 -19.35 7.51
CA SER A 112 12.59 -20.27 7.75
C SER A 112 12.38 -21.29 6.63
N LYS A 113 12.90 -21.03 5.43
CA LYS A 113 12.85 -21.95 4.28
C LYS A 113 13.96 -22.98 4.26
N VAL A 114 14.94 -22.87 5.17
CA VAL A 114 16.02 -23.86 5.29
C VAL A 114 15.41 -25.15 5.88
N PRO A 115 15.47 -26.29 5.18
CA PRO A 115 14.85 -27.54 5.59
C PRO A 115 15.72 -28.30 6.61
N LYS A 116 15.11 -29.17 7.41
CA LYS A 116 15.79 -29.95 8.48
C LYS A 116 16.82 -30.96 7.94
N GLU A 117 16.67 -31.35 6.68
CA GLU A 117 17.55 -32.23 5.93
C GLU A 117 18.96 -31.65 5.81
N ASP A 118 19.10 -30.32 5.80
CA ASP A 118 20.38 -29.61 5.86
C ASP A 118 20.71 -29.28 7.32
N ILE A 119 21.11 -30.30 8.08
CA ILE A 119 21.30 -30.22 9.54
C ILE A 119 22.17 -29.01 9.95
N GLN A 120 23.24 -28.74 9.18
CA GLN A 120 24.17 -27.66 9.49
C GLN A 120 23.52 -26.29 9.27
N ASN A 121 22.97 -26.02 8.08
CA ASN A 121 22.37 -24.72 7.80
C ASN A 121 21.08 -24.53 8.58
N TYR A 122 20.29 -25.58 8.82
CA TYR A 122 19.06 -25.51 9.61
C TYR A 122 19.33 -25.02 11.02
N LYS A 123 20.32 -25.60 11.70
CA LYS A 123 20.68 -25.20 13.08
C LYS A 123 21.12 -23.73 13.13
N GLU A 124 21.94 -23.31 12.18
CA GLU A 124 22.40 -21.91 12.12
C GLU A 124 21.27 -20.95 11.71
N ALA A 125 20.38 -21.35 10.79
CA ALA A 125 19.21 -20.58 10.38
C ALA A 125 18.28 -20.29 11.57
N ILE A 126 17.98 -21.30 12.39
CA ILE A 126 17.18 -21.12 13.62
C ILE A 126 17.87 -20.14 14.57
N LYS A 127 19.18 -20.29 14.79
CA LYS A 127 19.95 -19.35 15.62
C LYS A 127 19.87 -17.93 15.07
N LYS A 128 20.01 -17.75 13.76
CA LYS A 128 19.92 -16.45 13.10
C LYS A 128 18.52 -15.85 13.14
N ILE A 129 17.47 -16.65 13.12
CA ILE A 129 16.09 -16.18 13.36
C ILE A 129 15.98 -15.59 14.77
N GLU A 130 16.47 -16.30 15.79
CA GLU A 130 16.42 -15.80 17.17
C GLU A 130 17.29 -14.55 17.37
N GLU A 131 18.46 -14.47 16.73
CA GLU A 131 19.29 -13.25 16.72
C GLU A 131 18.58 -12.07 16.02
N SER A 132 17.80 -12.34 14.97
CA SER A 132 17.13 -11.31 14.17
C SER A 132 15.97 -10.63 14.91
N LYS A 133 15.24 -11.35 15.76
CA LYS A 133 14.07 -10.81 16.48
C LYS A 133 14.37 -9.54 17.27
N PRO A 134 15.34 -9.50 18.22
CA PRO A 134 15.63 -8.28 18.97
C PRO A 134 16.22 -7.17 18.09
N LEU A 135 16.96 -7.54 17.04
CA LEU A 135 17.53 -6.57 16.09
C LEU A 135 16.44 -5.91 15.24
N LEU A 136 15.42 -6.66 14.82
CA LEU A 136 14.24 -6.14 14.13
C LEU A 136 13.50 -5.14 15.01
N THR A 137 13.19 -5.51 16.26
CA THR A 137 12.53 -4.60 17.22
C THR A 137 13.34 -3.32 17.39
N LYS A 138 14.65 -3.42 17.62
CA LYS A 138 15.52 -2.25 17.75
C LYS A 138 15.51 -1.37 16.50
N HIS A 139 15.60 -1.97 15.31
CA HIS A 139 15.56 -1.24 14.04
C HIS A 139 14.22 -0.52 13.82
N MET A 140 13.10 -1.14 14.22
CA MET A 140 11.79 -0.51 14.15
C MET A 140 11.67 0.68 15.12
N ILE A 141 12.21 0.57 16.33
CA ILE A 141 12.28 1.67 17.29
C ILE A 141 13.12 2.84 16.72
N GLU A 142 14.28 2.55 16.14
CA GLU A 142 15.15 3.56 15.52
C GLU A 142 14.42 4.32 14.39
N LYS A 143 13.74 3.59 13.50
CA LYS A 143 12.95 4.19 12.42
C LYS A 143 11.76 5.01 12.95
N ALA A 144 11.00 4.46 13.90
CA ALA A 144 9.87 5.15 14.50
C ALA A 144 10.29 6.46 15.17
N ASN A 145 11.38 6.46 15.93
CA ASN A 145 11.92 7.67 16.55
C ASN A 145 12.35 8.71 15.51
N LYS A 146 12.95 8.28 14.40
CA LYS A 146 13.32 9.18 13.30
C LYS A 146 12.09 9.85 12.69
N GLU A 147 11.07 9.08 12.33
CA GLU A 147 9.82 9.64 11.78
C GLU A 147 9.12 10.57 12.79
N ALA A 148 9.02 10.16 14.06
CA ALA A 148 8.44 10.99 15.12
C ALA A 148 9.21 12.30 15.31
N SER A 149 10.55 12.30 15.17
CA SER A 149 11.36 13.53 15.23
C SER A 149 11.09 14.50 14.08
N ASN A 150 10.56 14.00 12.96
CA ASN A 150 10.11 14.80 11.82
C ASN A 150 8.62 15.19 11.90
N ASN A 151 7.95 14.90 13.03
CA ASN A 151 6.49 15.03 13.21
C ASN A 151 5.65 14.14 12.26
N GLU A 152 6.27 13.14 11.64
CA GLU A 152 5.61 12.16 10.77
C GLU A 152 5.02 11.02 11.61
N PHE A 153 4.09 11.36 12.51
CA PHE A 153 3.59 10.42 13.52
C PHE A 153 2.85 9.21 12.91
N GLY A 154 2.18 9.38 11.76
CA GLY A 154 1.57 8.26 11.03
C GLY A 154 2.59 7.22 10.58
N ASN A 155 3.73 7.66 10.03
CA ASN A 155 4.82 6.76 9.62
C ASN A 155 5.48 6.11 10.85
N ALA A 156 5.67 6.89 11.92
CA ALA A 156 6.22 6.37 13.18
C ALA A 156 5.35 5.22 13.73
N LEU A 157 4.02 5.42 13.77
CA LEU A 157 3.07 4.40 14.21
C LEU A 157 3.13 3.13 13.35
N SER A 158 3.30 3.26 12.03
CA SER A 158 3.47 2.11 11.14
C SER A 158 4.71 1.26 11.49
N PHE A 159 5.86 1.89 11.79
CA PHE A 159 7.05 1.17 12.23
C PHE A 159 6.87 0.55 13.62
N ILE A 160 6.17 1.23 14.52
CA ILE A 160 5.88 0.71 15.87
C ILE A 160 5.02 -0.56 15.79
N ASP A 161 3.97 -0.55 14.97
CA ASP A 161 3.09 -1.71 14.79
C ASP A 161 3.84 -2.91 14.17
N GLN A 162 4.76 -2.66 13.24
CA GLN A 162 5.66 -3.70 12.72
C GLN A 162 6.55 -4.30 13.82
N GLY A 163 7.11 -3.44 14.69
CA GLY A 163 7.89 -3.88 15.85
C GLY A 163 7.06 -4.73 16.83
N LEU A 164 5.83 -4.30 17.13
CA LEU A 164 4.92 -5.00 18.05
C LEU A 164 4.41 -6.31 17.46
N LYS A 165 4.31 -6.46 16.14
CA LYS A 165 4.02 -7.75 15.51
C LYS A 165 5.11 -8.79 15.80
N ASN A 166 6.37 -8.36 15.92
CA ASN A 166 7.51 -9.22 16.26
C ASN A 166 7.70 -9.42 17.76
N ASP A 167 7.52 -8.36 18.56
CA ASP A 167 7.60 -8.41 20.03
C ASP A 167 6.40 -7.67 20.66
N PRO A 168 5.24 -8.36 20.81
CA PRO A 168 3.99 -7.74 21.24
C PRO A 168 4.02 -7.14 22.65
N ASN A 169 4.93 -7.60 23.50
CA ASN A 169 5.05 -7.17 24.89
C ASN A 169 6.20 -6.18 25.11
N ASN A 170 6.77 -5.63 24.03
CA ASN A 170 7.86 -4.69 24.13
C ASN A 170 7.42 -3.37 24.78
N LYS A 171 7.88 -3.13 26.01
CA LYS A 171 7.49 -1.95 26.79
C LYS A 171 7.87 -0.63 26.12
N GLU A 172 9.00 -0.60 25.41
CA GLU A 172 9.47 0.61 24.74
C GLU A 172 8.57 0.96 23.54
N LEU A 173 8.24 -0.01 22.69
CA LEU A 173 7.32 0.19 21.57
C LEU A 173 5.91 0.58 22.05
N ILE A 174 5.39 -0.05 23.10
CA ILE A 174 4.09 0.31 23.68
C ILE A 174 4.10 1.76 24.19
N SER A 175 5.14 2.16 24.91
CA SER A 175 5.30 3.55 25.39
C SER A 175 5.40 4.54 24.23
N LEU A 176 6.18 4.21 23.21
CA LEU A 176 6.36 5.04 22.03
C LEU A 176 5.06 5.17 21.24
N LYS A 177 4.26 4.10 21.14
CA LYS A 177 2.93 4.11 20.51
C LYS A 177 2.02 5.14 21.15
N ASN A 178 1.81 5.03 22.47
CA ASN A 178 0.95 5.93 23.22
C ASN A 178 1.39 7.41 23.07
N LYS A 179 2.71 7.65 23.07
CA LYS A 179 3.25 9.00 22.84
C LYS A 179 2.93 9.51 21.44
N CYS A 180 3.19 8.70 20.41
CA CYS A 180 2.95 9.08 19.02
C CYS A 180 1.46 9.28 18.73
N GLU A 181 0.57 8.42 19.24
CA GLU A 181 -0.89 8.58 19.11
C GLU A 181 -1.35 9.91 19.71
N LYS A 182 -0.94 10.23 20.94
CA LYS A 182 -1.28 11.51 21.59
C LYS A 182 -0.77 12.71 20.81
N GLN A 183 0.45 12.65 20.28
CA GLN A 183 1.02 13.75 19.48
C GLN A 183 0.33 13.88 18.13
N ASN A 184 -0.02 12.77 17.48
CA ASN A 184 -0.77 12.75 16.24
C ASN A 184 -2.15 13.39 16.40
N ASP A 185 -2.89 12.99 17.44
CA ASP A 185 -4.22 13.54 17.74
C ASP A 185 -4.15 15.05 18.04
N ALA A 186 -3.14 15.47 18.81
CA ALA A 186 -2.93 16.89 19.11
C ALA A 186 -2.59 17.69 17.85
N MET A 187 -1.79 17.13 16.93
CA MET A 187 -1.43 17.77 15.67
C MET A 187 -2.64 17.89 14.74
N GLN A 188 -3.45 16.83 14.64
CA GLN A 188 -4.68 16.86 13.85
C GLN A 188 -5.67 17.88 14.41
N ALA A 189 -5.89 17.89 15.73
CA ALA A 189 -6.76 18.87 16.37
C ALA A 189 -6.28 20.32 16.18
N ALA A 190 -4.97 20.55 16.24
CA ALA A 190 -4.39 21.86 15.97
C ALA A 190 -4.59 22.29 14.51
N GLN A 191 -4.42 21.36 13.56
CA GLN A 191 -4.64 21.62 12.15
C GLN A 191 -6.12 21.91 11.85
N ASP A 192 -7.04 21.12 12.40
CA ASP A 192 -8.47 21.30 12.23
C ASP A 192 -8.92 22.66 12.80
N LYS A 193 -8.39 23.02 13.99
CA LYS A 193 -8.63 24.33 14.59
C LYS A 193 -8.11 25.47 13.71
N ALA A 194 -6.88 25.36 13.21
CA ALA A 194 -6.28 26.39 12.33
C ALA A 194 -7.08 26.56 11.03
N ASN A 195 -7.56 25.45 10.45
CA ASN A 195 -8.41 25.47 9.26
C ASN A 195 -9.75 26.15 9.56
N ALA A 196 -10.40 25.83 10.68
CA ALA A 196 -11.66 26.45 11.09
C ALA A 196 -11.50 27.96 11.38
N GLU A 197 -10.39 28.36 12.01
CA GLU A 197 -10.07 29.77 12.25
C GLU A 197 -9.86 30.53 10.93
N ALA A 198 -9.11 29.94 9.99
CA ALA A 198 -8.90 30.53 8.67
C ALA A 198 -10.20 30.65 7.85
N GLU A 199 -11.09 29.66 7.94
CA GLU A 199 -12.42 29.72 7.31
C GLU A 199 -13.31 30.78 7.95
N ALA A 200 -13.32 30.88 9.28
CA ALA A 200 -14.07 31.91 9.99
C ALA A 200 -13.56 33.32 9.70
N GLU A 201 -12.24 33.51 9.56
CA GLU A 201 -11.64 34.78 9.17
C GLU A 201 -12.02 35.17 7.74
N LYS A 202 -11.98 34.22 6.79
CA LYS A 202 -12.48 34.44 5.43
C LYS A 202 -13.95 34.83 5.41
N ALA A 203 -14.80 34.11 6.16
CA ALA A 203 -16.23 34.42 6.25
C ALA A 203 -16.50 35.81 6.85
N LYS A 204 -15.74 36.21 7.89
CA LYS A 204 -15.84 37.57 8.47
C LYS A 204 -15.39 38.64 7.48
N ALA A 205 -14.28 38.44 6.78
CA ALA A 205 -13.79 39.37 5.78
C ALA A 205 -14.79 39.53 4.62
N GLU A 206 -15.42 38.43 4.20
CA GLU A 206 -16.47 38.46 3.18
C GLU A 206 -17.74 39.17 3.68
N ALA A 207 -18.17 38.93 4.91
CA ALA A 207 -19.31 39.63 5.51
C ALA A 207 -19.06 41.14 5.65
N GLU A 208 -17.86 41.56 6.08
CA GLU A 208 -17.53 42.98 6.21
C GLU A 208 -17.44 43.68 4.84
N LYS A 209 -16.99 42.96 3.79
CA LYS A 209 -16.97 43.48 2.41
C LYS A 209 -18.36 43.89 1.91
N TYR A 210 -19.41 43.17 2.31
CA TYR A 210 -20.79 43.37 1.84
C TYR A 210 -21.73 43.99 2.87
N LYS A 211 -21.16 44.51 3.97
CA LYS A 211 -21.93 45.12 5.05
C LYS A 211 -22.66 46.38 4.60
N PRO A 212 -23.96 46.53 4.91
CA PRO A 212 -24.70 47.75 4.62
C PRO A 212 -24.04 48.99 5.22
N LYS A 213 -23.95 50.06 4.42
CA LYS A 213 -23.40 51.35 4.86
C LYS A 213 -24.50 52.39 4.82
N ARG A 214 -24.80 53.02 5.96
CA ARG A 214 -25.76 54.13 6.01
C ARG A 214 -25.15 55.36 5.34
N ILE A 215 -25.79 55.86 4.29
CA ILE A 215 -25.39 57.05 3.53
C ILE A 215 -25.98 58.31 4.15
N THR A 216 -27.23 58.26 4.62
CA THR A 216 -27.95 59.42 5.19
C THR A 216 -28.74 59.02 6.42
N GLN A 217 -28.81 59.91 7.41
CA GLN A 217 -29.57 59.74 8.64
C GLN A 217 -30.33 61.03 8.98
N SER A 218 -31.65 60.94 9.02
CA SER A 218 -32.55 61.90 9.66
C SER A 218 -33.55 61.16 10.56
N ASP A 219 -34.35 61.90 11.33
CA ASP A 219 -35.25 61.35 12.36
C ASP A 219 -36.24 60.31 11.83
N ASN A 220 -36.65 60.43 10.56
CA ASN A 220 -37.62 59.53 9.94
C ASN A 220 -37.22 59.06 8.54
N TYR A 221 -36.02 59.41 8.04
CA TYR A 221 -35.57 59.02 6.70
C TYR A 221 -34.10 58.60 6.73
N ASN A 222 -33.84 57.40 6.24
CA ASN A 222 -32.50 56.84 6.19
C ASN A 222 -32.24 56.23 4.81
N VAL A 223 -31.03 56.43 4.31
CA VAL A 223 -30.58 55.83 3.05
C VAL A 223 -29.42 54.91 3.35
N TRP A 224 -29.46 53.69 2.82
CA TRP A 224 -28.47 52.65 3.01
C TRP A 224 -27.93 52.20 1.65
N SER A 225 -26.62 52.02 1.53
CA SER A 225 -26.01 51.24 0.46
C SER A 225 -25.98 49.78 0.88
N VAL A 226 -26.67 48.92 0.14
CA VAL A 226 -26.84 47.48 0.45
C VAL A 226 -26.34 46.64 -0.71
N TYR A 227 -25.54 45.61 -0.45
CA TYR A 227 -25.13 44.69 -1.50
C TYR A 227 -26.14 43.56 -1.62
N LEU A 228 -26.67 43.33 -2.83
CA LEU A 228 -27.64 42.28 -3.10
C LEU A 228 -27.11 41.35 -4.19
N LYS A 229 -27.41 40.06 -4.05
CA LYS A 229 -27.11 39.06 -5.06
C LYS A 229 -28.23 39.00 -6.10
N GLU A 230 -27.87 38.71 -7.34
CA GLU A 230 -28.82 38.41 -8.41
C GLU A 230 -29.79 37.30 -7.97
N GLY A 231 -31.06 37.48 -8.29
CA GLY A 231 -32.13 36.55 -7.91
C GLY A 231 -33.21 37.19 -7.04
N VAL A 232 -34.07 36.36 -6.48
CA VAL A 232 -35.16 36.84 -5.61
C VAL A 232 -34.62 37.08 -4.21
N ASN A 233 -34.72 38.30 -3.72
CA ASN A 233 -34.35 38.70 -2.36
C ASN A 233 -35.61 39.18 -1.65
N THR A 234 -35.79 38.82 -0.39
CA THR A 234 -36.93 39.24 0.42
C THR A 234 -36.50 40.32 1.39
N PHE A 235 -36.98 41.54 1.16
CA PHE A 235 -36.83 42.62 2.12
C PHE A 235 -37.79 42.41 3.28
N LYS A 236 -37.31 42.53 4.52
CA LYS A 236 -38.11 42.52 5.74
C LYS A 236 -37.78 43.74 6.58
N ILE A 237 -38.81 44.39 7.10
CA ILE A 237 -38.70 45.51 8.06
C ILE A 237 -39.62 45.24 9.25
N SER A 238 -39.09 45.40 10.45
CA SER A 238 -39.81 45.26 11.72
C SER A 238 -39.85 46.60 12.45
N VAL A 239 -41.06 47.04 12.81
CA VAL A 239 -41.31 48.34 13.43
C VAL A 239 -41.96 48.13 14.82
N PRO A 240 -41.34 48.61 15.91
CA PRO A 240 -41.73 48.24 17.28
C PRO A 240 -42.76 49.15 17.98
N ASN A 241 -43.06 50.36 17.48
CA ASN A 241 -43.88 51.37 18.19
C ASN A 241 -45.32 51.50 17.65
N GLU A 242 -46.24 51.90 18.55
CA GLU A 242 -47.69 52.02 18.30
C GLU A 242 -48.14 53.34 17.64
N ASP A 243 -47.30 54.38 17.61
CA ASP A 243 -47.65 55.63 16.93
C ASP A 243 -47.80 55.34 15.43
N ALA A 244 -49.04 55.45 14.92
CA ALA A 244 -49.47 54.98 13.61
C ALA A 244 -48.88 55.80 12.45
N GLU A 245 -47.57 55.75 12.27
CA GLU A 245 -46.88 56.35 11.14
C GLU A 245 -46.70 55.36 9.99
N ASN A 246 -46.54 55.93 8.80
CA ASN A 246 -46.35 55.18 7.57
C ASN A 246 -44.89 54.72 7.45
N VAL A 247 -44.72 53.45 7.10
CA VAL A 247 -43.43 52.77 6.89
C VAL A 247 -43.27 52.57 5.40
N ILE A 248 -42.35 53.33 4.80
CA ILE A 248 -42.06 53.27 3.37
C ILE A 248 -40.66 52.75 3.17
N ALA A 249 -40.49 51.69 2.39
CA ALA A 249 -39.18 51.24 1.95
C ALA A 249 -39.12 51.22 0.41
N LYS A 250 -38.04 51.76 -0.16
CA LYS A 250 -37.79 51.75 -1.60
C LYS A 250 -36.38 51.24 -1.90
N LEU A 251 -36.22 50.52 -2.99
CA LEU A 251 -34.93 50.07 -3.52
C LEU A 251 -34.72 50.68 -4.90
N GLU A 252 -33.67 51.49 -5.08
CA GLU A 252 -33.45 52.27 -6.31
C GLU A 252 -34.71 53.06 -6.74
N GLY A 253 -35.39 53.66 -5.76
CA GLY A 253 -36.65 54.38 -5.96
C GLY A 253 -37.89 53.49 -6.20
N SER A 254 -37.72 52.18 -6.41
CA SER A 254 -38.84 51.23 -6.58
C SER A 254 -39.45 50.86 -5.25
N LEU A 255 -40.78 50.97 -5.13
CA LEU A 255 -41.49 50.71 -3.87
C LEU A 255 -41.40 49.23 -3.45
N LEU A 256 -40.92 48.98 -2.23
CA LEU A 256 -40.90 47.66 -1.61
C LEU A 256 -42.02 47.49 -0.59
N ILE A 257 -42.15 48.43 0.34
CA ILE A 257 -43.12 48.41 1.45
C ILE A 257 -43.78 49.79 1.55
N ASN A 258 -45.07 49.81 1.85
CA ASN A 258 -45.84 51.01 2.19
C ASN A 258 -46.98 50.59 3.10
N GLU A 259 -46.68 50.49 4.39
CA GLU A 259 -47.59 49.92 5.40
C GLU A 259 -47.71 50.88 6.58
N ILE A 260 -48.86 50.87 7.26
CA ILE A 260 -49.12 51.75 8.40
C ILE A 260 -49.14 50.94 9.69
N GLY A 261 -48.40 51.41 10.69
CA GLY A 261 -48.42 50.86 12.04
C GLY A 261 -47.33 49.82 12.34
N GLN A 262 -47.47 49.14 13.47
CA GLN A 262 -46.48 48.19 13.98
C GLN A 262 -46.57 46.80 13.33
N GLY A 263 -45.44 46.12 13.24
CA GLY A 263 -45.40 44.76 12.73
C GLY A 263 -44.10 44.42 12.01
N THR A 264 -44.09 43.26 11.37
CA THR A 264 -43.03 42.86 10.45
C THR A 264 -43.62 42.74 9.06
N TYR A 265 -43.14 43.58 8.15
CA TYR A 265 -43.57 43.62 6.76
C TYR A 265 -42.49 43.00 5.89
N ALA A 266 -42.90 42.29 4.84
CA ALA A 266 -42.00 41.60 3.94
C ALA A 266 -42.46 41.73 2.50
N ASN A 267 -41.53 41.97 1.58
CA ASN A 267 -41.78 41.91 0.14
C ASN A 267 -40.57 41.36 -0.59
N SER A 268 -40.80 40.55 -1.62
CA SER A 268 -39.76 39.94 -2.43
C SER A 268 -39.58 40.70 -3.73
N ILE A 269 -38.32 40.97 -4.10
CA ILE A 269 -37.96 41.66 -5.34
C ILE A 269 -36.91 40.84 -6.10
N LYS A 270 -36.99 40.84 -7.42
CA LYS A 270 -35.98 40.22 -8.29
C LYS A 270 -34.86 41.22 -8.56
N ILE A 271 -33.66 40.90 -8.10
CA ILE A 271 -32.43 41.65 -8.31
C ILE A 271 -31.77 41.18 -9.61
N PRO A 272 -31.49 42.09 -10.57
CA PRO A 272 -31.03 41.69 -11.90
C PRO A 272 -29.55 41.32 -11.97
N ASN A 273 -28.71 41.85 -11.08
CA ASN A 273 -27.27 41.58 -11.07
C ASN A 273 -26.74 41.65 -9.63
N ASN A 274 -25.61 41.00 -9.36
CA ASN A 274 -24.88 41.23 -8.12
C ASN A 274 -24.40 42.69 -8.06
N GLY A 275 -24.69 43.43 -6.98
CA GLY A 275 -24.28 44.83 -6.91
C GLY A 275 -24.68 45.56 -5.63
N TRP A 276 -24.22 46.80 -5.52
CA TRP A 276 -24.66 47.74 -4.48
C TRP A 276 -25.89 48.50 -4.95
N TYR A 277 -26.90 48.58 -4.08
CA TYR A 277 -28.18 49.22 -4.31
C TYR A 277 -28.48 50.25 -3.22
N SER A 278 -29.20 51.31 -3.56
CA SER A 278 -29.72 52.31 -2.62
C SER A 278 -31.05 51.85 -2.03
N LEU A 279 -31.08 51.62 -0.73
CA LEU A 279 -32.27 51.33 0.06
C LEU A 279 -32.66 52.57 0.85
N GLU A 280 -33.83 53.12 0.54
CA GLU A 280 -34.44 54.25 1.24
C GLU A 280 -35.49 53.72 2.20
N ILE A 281 -35.44 54.14 3.47
CA ILE A 281 -36.44 53.80 4.48
C ILE A 281 -36.95 55.08 5.12
N THR A 282 -38.25 55.31 5.02
CA THR A 282 -38.98 56.31 5.79
C THR A 282 -39.76 55.60 6.90
N ALA A 283 -39.33 55.77 8.15
CA ALA A 283 -39.98 55.19 9.34
C ALA A 283 -39.45 55.87 10.62
N ILE A 284 -40.27 55.92 11.68
CA ILE A 284 -39.84 56.37 13.02
C ILE A 284 -38.64 55.54 13.49
N ASN A 285 -37.66 56.20 14.13
CA ASN A 285 -36.52 55.55 14.77
C ASN A 285 -36.90 54.32 15.61
N GLY A 286 -36.07 53.27 15.54
CA GLY A 286 -36.27 52.01 16.27
C GLY A 286 -36.65 50.81 15.38
N TYR A 287 -36.87 51.02 14.08
CA TYR A 287 -37.05 49.91 13.14
C TYR A 287 -35.76 49.09 12.95
N SER A 288 -35.94 47.83 12.58
CA SER A 288 -34.85 46.96 12.10
C SER A 288 -35.23 46.38 10.74
N TRP A 289 -34.24 46.10 9.90
CA TRP A 289 -34.50 45.55 8.57
C TRP A 289 -33.41 44.57 8.15
N LYS A 290 -33.74 43.69 7.22
CA LYS A 290 -32.81 42.76 6.57
C LYS A 290 -33.30 42.37 5.17
N PHE A 291 -32.37 41.91 4.35
CA PHE A 291 -32.68 41.11 3.17
C PHE A 291 -32.37 39.64 3.47
N GLU A 292 -33.26 38.74 3.04
CA GLU A 292 -33.11 37.28 3.06
C GLU A 292 -33.07 36.70 1.65
#